data_AF-A0A2U3R2V7-F1
#
_entry.id   AF-A0A2U3R2V7-F1
#
_cell.length_a   1.000
_cell.length_b   1.000
_cell.length_c   1.000
_cell.angle_alpha   90.00
_cell.angle_beta   90.00
_cell.angle_gamma   90.00
#
_symmetry.space_group_name_H-M   'P 1'
#
loop_
_entity.id
_entity.type
_entity.pdbx_description
1 polymer ?
#
loop_
_entity_poly.entity_id
_entity_poly.type
_entity_poly.pdbx_seq_one_letter_code
_entity_poly.pdbx_strand_id
1 'polypeptide(L)'
;MIPAFLGIERMNAIHLSVIIVLFGYLSIELATANSLPTGFLWYNDKHDHELDDSATNSRPIHWTHDHRIEELKEQFNRAQRIALDNPTLENVITAQRLQKQIMEKAHKFATMWQLATLLDYQLINANEPSNSLHRKLYQEKSEQKNDLKLKNIAKNWRLILQVKQDCLLCKAFMPIVQGFANKYAFQLLERLKKKTKATQ
;
A
#
# COMPACT_ATOMS: atom_id res chain seq x y z
N MET A 1 13.41 -14.92 47.85
CA MET A 1 12.54 -14.15 48.76
C MET A 1 11.51 -13.44 47.89
N ILE A 2 10.37 -14.08 47.65
CA ILE A 2 9.26 -13.57 46.82
C ILE A 2 8.09 -13.41 47.79
N PRO A 3 7.48 -12.22 47.97
CA PRO A 3 6.28 -12.12 48.79
C PRO A 3 5.09 -12.60 47.96
N ALA A 4 4.30 -13.46 48.60
CA ALA A 4 3.09 -14.05 48.06
C ALA A 4 1.96 -13.00 47.96
N PHE A 5 1.33 -12.97 46.78
CA PHE A 5 0.00 -12.42 46.56
C PHE A 5 -1.02 -13.22 47.38
N LEU A 6 -1.66 -12.59 48.36
CA LEU A 6 -2.83 -13.16 49.05
C LEU A 6 -3.77 -12.02 49.45
N GLY A 7 -4.87 -11.90 48.73
CA GLY A 7 -5.88 -10.86 48.95
C GLY A 7 -7.11 -11.04 48.05
N ILE A 8 -7.57 -12.27 47.83
CA ILE A 8 -8.83 -12.58 47.14
C ILE A 8 -9.54 -13.68 47.94
N GLU A 9 -10.02 -13.40 49.14
CA GLU A 9 -10.71 -14.42 49.98
C GLU A 9 -11.97 -13.91 50.68
N ARG A 10 -12.60 -12.82 50.22
CA ARG A 10 -13.90 -12.37 50.73
C ARG A 10 -14.74 -11.65 49.66
N MET A 11 -14.93 -12.24 48.47
CA MET A 11 -15.93 -11.75 47.51
C MET A 11 -17.08 -12.76 47.42
N ASN A 12 -18.25 -12.35 47.91
CA ASN A 12 -19.47 -13.14 47.86
C ASN A 12 -19.91 -13.34 46.40
N ALA A 13 -20.60 -14.45 46.08
CA ALA A 13 -20.96 -14.83 44.70
C ALA A 13 -21.75 -13.73 43.95
N ILE A 14 -22.48 -12.90 44.69
CA ILE A 14 -23.23 -11.75 44.17
C ILE A 14 -22.27 -10.68 43.61
N HIS A 15 -21.14 -10.42 44.27
CA HIS A 15 -20.14 -9.46 43.77
C HIS A 15 -19.44 -9.95 42.50
N LEU A 16 -19.15 -11.25 42.40
CA LEU A 16 -18.62 -11.85 41.16
C LEU A 16 -19.62 -11.71 40.00
N SER A 17 -20.91 -11.96 40.24
CA SER A 17 -21.95 -11.79 39.23
C SER A 17 -22.08 -10.34 38.75
N VAL A 18 -22.02 -9.36 39.66
CA VAL A 18 -22.13 -7.93 39.30
C VAL A 18 -20.92 -7.46 38.49
N ILE A 19 -19.71 -7.92 38.85
CA ILE A 19 -18.48 -7.59 38.10
C ILE A 19 -18.53 -8.20 36.70
N ILE A 20 -18.98 -9.45 36.55
CA ILE A 20 -19.10 -10.11 35.24
C ILE A 20 -20.11 -9.37 34.35
N VAL A 21 -21.24 -8.94 34.92
CA VAL A 21 -22.24 -8.15 34.16
C VAL A 21 -21.70 -6.77 33.80
N LEU A 22 -21.01 -6.06 34.70
CA LEU A 22 -20.38 -4.76 34.40
C LEU A 22 -19.30 -4.87 33.31
N PHE A 23 -18.48 -5.93 33.34
CA PHE A 23 -17.46 -6.17 32.31
C PHE A 23 -18.09 -6.54 30.95
N GLY A 24 -19.24 -7.22 30.97
CA GLY A 24 -20.04 -7.51 29.79
C GLY A 24 -20.62 -6.25 29.13
N TYR A 25 -21.09 -5.29 29.92
CA TYR A 25 -21.61 -4.02 29.39
C TYR A 25 -20.52 -3.11 28.81
N LEU A 26 -19.31 -3.09 29.39
CA LEU A 26 -18.19 -2.31 28.86
C LEU A 26 -17.66 -2.83 27.51
N SER A 27 -17.95 -4.10 27.19
CA SER A 27 -17.50 -4.74 25.94
C SER A 27 -18.38 -4.39 24.72
N ILE A 28 -19.59 -3.85 24.93
CA ILE A 28 -20.52 -3.57 23.83
C ILE A 28 -20.20 -2.23 23.16
N GLU A 29 -19.66 -1.24 23.89
CA GLU A 29 -19.29 0.07 23.31
C GLU A 29 -17.95 0.10 22.57
N LEU A 30 -17.09 -0.91 22.74
CA LEU A 30 -15.83 -1.00 21.97
C LEU A 30 -16.03 -1.68 20.60
N ALA A 31 -17.20 -2.29 20.35
CA ALA A 31 -17.49 -3.04 19.14
C ALA A 31 -18.00 -2.18 17.95
N THR A 32 -18.30 -0.90 18.16
CA THR A 32 -18.66 0.05 17.08
C THR A 32 -17.54 1.03 16.74
N ALA A 33 -16.30 0.73 17.14
CA ALA A 33 -15.12 1.42 16.62
C ALA A 33 -14.86 0.98 15.16
N ASN A 34 -15.56 1.66 14.23
CA ASN A 34 -15.21 1.85 12.81
C ASN A 34 -14.23 0.83 12.20
N SER A 35 -14.72 -0.36 11.90
CA SER A 35 -13.97 -1.33 11.08
C SER A 35 -14.41 -1.25 9.62
N LEU A 36 -14.06 -0.15 8.93
CA LEU A 36 -13.87 -0.28 7.48
C LEU A 36 -12.55 -1.04 7.29
N PRO A 37 -12.51 -2.14 6.51
CA PRO A 37 -11.28 -2.84 6.23
C PRO A 37 -10.36 -1.92 5.42
N THR A 38 -9.30 -1.42 6.06
CA THR A 38 -8.23 -0.70 5.39
C THR A 38 -7.41 -1.70 4.57
N GLY A 39 -7.82 -1.91 3.33
CA GLY A 39 -6.91 -2.44 2.31
C GLY A 39 -5.74 -1.47 2.06
N PHE A 40 -4.72 -1.95 1.34
CA PHE A 40 -3.59 -1.12 0.86
C PHE A 40 -4.08 -0.03 -0.10
N LEU A 41 -4.59 1.08 0.44
CA LEU A 41 -4.97 2.27 -0.31
C LEU A 41 -3.97 3.38 0.04
N TRP A 42 -3.09 3.69 -0.90
CA TRP A 42 -1.94 4.61 -0.73
C TRP A 42 -2.30 6.10 -0.61
N TYR A 43 -3.58 6.46 -0.59
CA TYR A 43 -4.01 7.85 -0.49
C TYR A 43 -5.28 7.93 0.34
N ASN A 44 -5.17 8.43 1.55
CA ASN A 44 -6.31 8.68 2.43
C ASN A 44 -6.15 10.01 3.19
N ASP A 45 -5.52 10.99 2.54
CA ASP A 45 -5.50 12.35 3.07
C ASP A 45 -6.70 13.11 2.48
N LYS A 46 -7.65 13.43 3.36
CA LYS A 46 -8.68 14.41 3.05
C LYS A 46 -8.02 15.78 3.14
N HIS A 47 -7.72 16.35 1.99
CA HIS A 47 -7.32 17.75 1.93
C HIS A 47 -8.57 18.59 1.68
N ASP A 48 -9.11 19.16 2.75
CA ASP A 48 -10.05 20.26 2.66
C ASP A 48 -9.27 21.51 2.27
N HIS A 49 -9.15 21.76 0.97
CA HIS A 49 -8.66 23.03 0.46
C HIS A 49 -9.86 23.88 0.05
N GLU A 50 -10.21 24.86 0.89
CA GLU A 50 -10.97 26.04 0.47
C GLU A 50 -10.19 26.73 -0.66
N LEU A 51 -10.79 26.77 -1.84
CA LEU A 51 -10.25 27.49 -2.99
C LEU A 51 -10.49 28.99 -2.78
N ASP A 52 -9.41 29.74 -2.58
CA ASP A 52 -9.46 31.19 -2.46
C ASP A 52 -9.56 31.82 -3.86
N ASP A 53 -10.68 32.49 -4.12
CA ASP A 53 -11.02 33.14 -5.39
C ASP A 53 -10.20 34.44 -5.57
N SER A 54 -8.95 34.33 -5.99
CA SER A 54 -8.19 35.53 -6.42
C SER A 54 -7.19 35.23 -7.52
N ALA A 55 -7.66 35.14 -8.77
CA ALA A 55 -6.82 35.31 -9.96
C ALA A 55 -7.65 35.78 -11.19
N THR A 56 -8.07 37.05 -11.18
CA THR A 56 -8.91 37.62 -12.26
C THR A 56 -8.10 38.20 -13.44
N ASN A 57 -6.79 37.95 -13.58
CA ASN A 57 -5.97 38.59 -14.63
C ASN A 57 -5.13 37.67 -15.56
N SER A 58 -5.35 36.36 -15.58
CA SER A 58 -4.61 35.38 -16.43
C SER A 58 -5.49 34.67 -17.49
N ARG A 59 -6.64 35.25 -17.81
CA ARG A 59 -7.76 34.62 -18.54
C ARG A 59 -7.61 34.41 -20.07
N PRO A 60 -6.49 34.66 -20.77
CA PRO A 60 -6.34 34.15 -22.15
C PRO A 60 -5.45 32.90 -22.27
N ILE A 61 -4.35 32.82 -21.52
CA ILE A 61 -3.32 31.78 -21.72
C ILE A 61 -3.71 30.47 -21.04
N HIS A 62 -4.32 30.54 -19.86
CA HIS A 62 -4.76 29.38 -19.08
C HIS A 62 -5.69 28.44 -19.87
N TRP A 63 -6.69 29.01 -20.56
CA TRP A 63 -7.67 28.24 -21.34
C TRP A 63 -7.08 27.47 -22.52
N THR A 64 -5.94 27.92 -23.07
CA THR A 64 -5.34 27.29 -24.26
C THR A 64 -4.57 26.01 -23.95
N HIS A 65 -3.99 25.89 -22.76
CA HIS A 65 -3.22 24.71 -22.36
C HIS A 65 -4.12 23.58 -21.87
N ASP A 66 -5.10 23.92 -21.02
CA ASP A 66 -6.06 22.95 -20.48
C ASP A 66 -6.87 22.30 -21.61
N HIS A 67 -7.36 23.11 -22.55
CA HIS A 67 -8.14 22.63 -23.69
C HIS A 67 -7.36 21.61 -24.53
N ARG A 68 -6.07 21.82 -24.77
CA ARG A 68 -5.26 20.92 -25.62
C ARG A 68 -4.98 19.57 -24.97
N ILE A 69 -4.80 19.52 -23.65
CA ILE A 69 -4.58 18.26 -22.94
C ILE A 69 -5.89 17.49 -22.83
N GLU A 70 -6.99 18.18 -22.53
CA GLU A 70 -8.30 17.54 -22.42
C GLU A 70 -8.78 17.02 -23.77
N GLU A 71 -8.62 17.78 -24.84
CA GLU A 71 -8.93 17.35 -26.20
C GLU A 71 -8.16 16.06 -26.57
N LEU A 72 -6.86 15.97 -26.25
CA LEU A 72 -6.06 14.78 -26.53
C LEU A 72 -6.54 13.56 -25.74
N LYS A 73 -6.92 13.74 -24.46
CA LYS A 73 -7.51 12.67 -23.65
C LYS A 73 -8.83 12.20 -24.25
N GLU A 74 -9.70 13.14 -24.63
CA GLU A 74 -10.98 12.80 -25.22
C GLU A 74 -10.83 12.04 -26.54
N GLN A 75 -9.91 12.47 -27.40
CA GLN A 75 -9.59 11.77 -28.66
C GLN A 75 -9.15 10.33 -28.38
N PHE A 76 -8.25 10.13 -27.41
CA PHE A 76 -7.82 8.80 -26.99
C PHE A 76 -8.99 7.96 -26.44
N ASN A 77 -9.80 8.51 -25.54
CA ASN A 77 -10.96 7.82 -24.97
C ASN A 77 -11.99 7.43 -26.03
N ARG A 78 -12.19 8.26 -27.06
CA ARG A 78 -13.04 7.94 -28.21
C ARG A 78 -12.44 6.78 -29.02
N ALA A 79 -11.17 6.88 -29.40
CA ALA A 79 -10.49 5.82 -30.17
C ALA A 79 -10.45 4.48 -29.42
N GLN A 80 -10.25 4.50 -28.10
CA GLN A 80 -10.25 3.32 -27.27
C GLN A 80 -11.63 2.63 -27.25
N ARG A 81 -12.71 3.39 -27.07
CA ARG A 81 -14.08 2.84 -27.12
C ARG A 81 -14.38 2.19 -28.47
N ILE A 82 -14.04 2.88 -29.57
CA ILE A 82 -14.22 2.34 -30.92
C ILE A 82 -13.43 1.03 -31.11
N ALA A 83 -12.19 0.97 -30.64
CA ALA A 83 -11.35 -0.23 -30.76
C ALA A 83 -11.84 -1.40 -29.87
N LEU A 84 -12.48 -1.11 -28.73
CA LEU A 84 -13.09 -2.12 -27.86
C LEU A 84 -14.38 -2.70 -28.47
N ASP A 85 -15.22 -1.83 -29.04
CA ASP A 85 -16.48 -2.24 -29.67
C ASP A 85 -16.25 -2.96 -31.01
N ASN A 86 -15.24 -2.50 -31.78
CA ASN A 86 -14.87 -3.10 -33.07
C ASN A 86 -13.33 -3.19 -33.21
N PRO A 87 -12.73 -4.32 -32.82
CA PRO A 87 -11.27 -4.49 -32.76
C PRO A 87 -10.66 -4.76 -34.15
N THR A 88 -10.73 -3.78 -35.04
CA THR A 88 -10.01 -3.81 -36.33
C THR A 88 -8.56 -3.34 -36.14
N LEU A 89 -7.67 -3.78 -37.04
CA LEU A 89 -6.27 -3.34 -37.04
C LEU A 89 -6.13 -1.81 -37.07
N GLU A 90 -6.96 -1.14 -37.88
CA GLU A 90 -6.96 0.31 -38.02
C GLU A 90 -7.39 1.03 -36.73
N ASN A 91 -8.45 0.55 -36.08
CA ASN A 91 -8.96 1.12 -34.84
C ASN A 91 -7.92 1.00 -33.71
N VAL A 92 -7.28 -0.17 -33.61
CA VAL A 92 -6.24 -0.43 -32.61
C VAL A 92 -5.00 0.44 -32.87
N ILE A 93 -4.53 0.55 -34.12
CA ILE A 93 -3.39 1.41 -34.48
C ILE A 93 -3.70 2.88 -34.14
N THR A 94 -4.92 3.34 -34.39
CA THR A 94 -5.35 4.71 -34.08
C THR A 94 -5.28 4.99 -32.58
N ALA A 95 -5.82 4.09 -31.75
CA ALA A 95 -5.72 4.20 -30.30
C ALA A 95 -4.26 4.17 -29.81
N GLN A 96 -3.42 3.27 -30.35
CA GLN A 96 -2.01 3.17 -30.00
C GLN A 96 -1.21 4.44 -30.36
N ARG A 97 -1.50 5.08 -31.49
CA ARG A 97 -0.86 6.35 -31.88
C ARG A 97 -1.20 7.48 -30.92
N LEU A 98 -2.46 7.59 -30.52
CA LEU A 98 -2.90 8.60 -29.53
C LEU A 98 -2.27 8.34 -28.16
N GLN A 99 -2.24 7.07 -27.73
CA GLN A 99 -1.54 6.65 -26.51
C GLN A 99 -0.06 7.05 -26.55
N LYS A 100 0.63 6.80 -27.66
CA LYS A 100 2.04 7.19 -27.84
C LYS A 100 2.25 8.69 -27.63
N GLN A 101 1.40 9.54 -28.20
CA GLN A 101 1.50 10.99 -28.03
C GLN A 101 1.32 11.43 -26.56
N ILE A 102 0.37 10.81 -25.85
CA ILE A 102 0.19 11.07 -24.41
C ILE A 102 1.45 10.65 -23.64
N MET A 103 2.04 9.49 -23.96
CA MET A 103 3.24 9.01 -23.27
C MET A 103 4.46 9.88 -23.56
N GLU A 104 4.62 10.37 -24.79
CA GLU A 104 5.71 11.30 -25.14
C GLU A 104 5.62 12.61 -24.35
N LYS A 105 4.41 13.15 -24.17
CA LYS A 105 4.17 14.34 -23.34
C LYS A 105 4.45 14.05 -21.86
N ALA A 106 3.96 12.92 -21.35
CA ALA A 106 4.19 12.49 -19.98
C ALA A 106 5.68 12.28 -19.69
N HIS A 107 6.43 11.72 -20.64
CA HIS A 107 7.87 11.53 -20.52
C HIS A 107 8.61 12.87 -20.42
N LYS A 108 8.32 13.82 -21.32
CA LYS A 108 8.93 15.17 -21.25
C LYS A 108 8.62 15.87 -19.93
N PHE A 109 7.37 15.76 -19.46
CA PHE A 109 6.96 16.29 -18.17
C PHE A 109 7.73 15.63 -17.02
N ALA A 110 7.81 14.30 -16.99
CA ALA A 110 8.52 13.57 -15.95
C ALA A 110 10.02 13.95 -15.89
N THR A 111 10.67 14.11 -17.05
CA THR A 111 12.07 14.57 -17.12
C THR A 111 12.23 15.96 -16.53
N MET A 112 11.34 16.90 -16.88
CA MET A 112 11.42 18.27 -16.34
C MET A 112 11.06 18.31 -14.85
N TRP A 113 10.10 17.48 -14.42
CA TRP A 113 9.71 17.34 -13.01
C TRP A 113 10.88 16.83 -12.16
N GLN A 114 11.60 15.82 -12.64
CA GLN A 114 12.81 15.31 -12.00
C GLN A 114 13.89 16.39 -11.92
N LEU A 115 14.12 17.13 -13.02
CA LEU A 115 15.10 18.22 -13.01
C LEU A 115 14.71 19.33 -12.03
N ALA A 116 13.43 19.73 -12.01
CA ALA A 116 12.93 20.74 -11.07
C ALA A 116 13.14 20.30 -9.62
N THR A 117 12.86 19.03 -9.30
CA THR A 117 13.10 18.46 -7.96
C THR A 117 14.60 18.46 -7.58
N LEU A 118 15.50 18.32 -8.56
CA LEU A 118 16.95 18.38 -8.32
C LEU A 118 17.45 19.82 -8.08
N LEU A 119 16.85 20.80 -8.77
CA LEU A 119 17.27 22.21 -8.70
C LEU A 119 16.65 22.95 -7.52
N ASP A 120 15.43 22.58 -7.13
CA ASP A 120 14.72 23.18 -6.00
C ASP A 120 14.67 22.22 -4.81
N TYR A 121 15.53 22.47 -3.83
CA TYR A 121 15.61 21.66 -2.62
C TYR A 121 14.33 21.72 -1.76
N GLN A 122 13.47 22.73 -1.94
CA GLN A 122 12.22 22.86 -1.19
C GLN A 122 11.19 21.81 -1.62
N LEU A 123 11.34 21.25 -2.83
CA LEU A 123 10.49 20.17 -3.34
C LEU A 123 10.89 18.79 -2.80
N ILE A 124 11.98 18.71 -2.03
CA ILE A 124 12.47 17.46 -1.42
C ILE A 124 11.91 17.36 0.00
N ASN A 125 11.47 16.16 0.39
CA ASN A 125 11.00 15.90 1.75
C ASN A 125 12.09 16.30 2.76
N ALA A 126 11.83 17.29 3.63
CA ALA A 126 12.78 17.79 4.62
C ALA A 126 13.27 16.69 5.59
N ASN A 127 12.50 15.62 5.74
CA ASN A 127 12.85 14.48 6.59
C ASN A 127 13.75 13.44 5.89
N GLU A 128 13.99 13.57 4.58
CA GLU A 128 14.89 12.72 3.83
C GLU A 128 16.13 13.48 3.35
N PRO A 129 17.31 12.85 3.39
CA PRO A 129 18.52 13.50 2.88
C PRO A 129 18.42 13.76 1.38
N SER A 130 18.73 15.00 0.96
CA SER A 130 18.83 15.39 -0.46
C SER A 130 20.11 14.86 -1.12
N ASN A 131 21.20 14.76 -0.35
CA ASN A 131 22.46 14.20 -0.82
C ASN A 131 22.35 12.68 -1.05
N SER A 132 22.76 12.21 -2.23
CA SER A 132 22.66 10.80 -2.64
C SER A 132 23.45 9.84 -1.73
N LEU A 133 24.66 10.24 -1.30
CA LEU A 133 25.46 9.47 -0.35
C LEU A 133 24.77 9.42 1.01
N HIS A 134 24.29 10.55 1.52
CA HIS A 134 23.61 10.59 2.80
C HIS A 134 22.29 9.80 2.78
N ARG A 135 21.58 9.78 1.64
CA ARG A 135 20.38 8.95 1.43
C ARG A 135 20.72 7.46 1.49
N LYS A 136 21.81 7.04 0.84
CA LYS A 136 22.28 5.65 0.90
C LYS A 136 22.63 5.23 2.33
N LEU A 137 23.39 6.06 3.05
CA LEU A 137 23.73 5.79 4.46
C LEU A 137 22.49 5.74 5.36
N TYR A 138 21.50 6.61 5.10
CA TYR A 138 20.24 6.60 5.83
C TYR A 138 19.42 5.33 5.54
N GLN A 139 19.36 4.89 4.28
CA GLN A 139 18.73 3.63 3.87
C GLN A 139 19.42 2.44 4.54
N GLU A 140 20.75 2.35 4.50
CA GLU A 140 21.50 1.27 5.17
C GLU A 140 21.23 1.24 6.68
N LYS A 141 21.18 2.41 7.34
CA LYS A 141 20.84 2.51 8.76
C LYS A 141 19.40 2.08 9.04
N SER A 142 18.47 2.41 8.17
CA SER A 142 17.06 2.01 8.26
C SER A 142 16.91 0.49 8.07
N GLU A 143 17.59 -0.06 7.06
CA GLU A 143 17.64 -1.50 6.78
C GLU A 143 18.21 -2.28 7.97
N GLN A 144 19.30 -1.82 8.59
CA GLN A 144 19.84 -2.44 9.80
C GLN A 144 18.82 -2.46 10.96
N LYS A 145 18.08 -1.35 11.15
CA LYS A 145 17.02 -1.30 12.17
C LYS A 145 15.88 -2.27 11.84
N ASN A 146 15.49 -2.37 10.57
CA ASN A 146 14.44 -3.28 10.13
C ASN A 146 14.87 -4.75 10.23
N ASP A 147 16.13 -5.05 9.93
CA ASP A 147 16.71 -6.38 10.07
C ASP A 147 16.66 -6.84 11.53
N LEU A 148 16.99 -5.96 12.48
CA LEU A 148 16.87 -6.24 13.92
C LEU A 148 15.42 -6.46 14.35
N LYS A 149 14.48 -5.65 13.84
CA LYS A 149 13.04 -5.82 14.11
C LYS A 149 12.53 -7.17 13.60
N LEU A 150 12.86 -7.53 12.36
CA LEU A 150 12.45 -8.79 11.74
C LEU A 150 13.00 -10.00 12.50
N LYS A 151 14.29 -9.97 12.88
CA LYS A 151 14.90 -11.01 13.73
C LYS A 151 14.21 -11.11 15.09
N ASN A 152 13.78 -9.99 15.67
CA ASN A 152 13.07 -10.01 16.95
C ASN A 152 11.66 -10.60 16.79
N ILE A 153 10.95 -10.28 15.70
CA ILE A 153 9.65 -10.86 15.37
C ILE A 153 9.78 -12.38 15.15
N ALA A 154 10.82 -12.83 14.45
CA ALA A 154 11.05 -14.25 14.16
C ALA A 154 11.18 -15.14 15.40
N LYS A 155 11.51 -14.58 16.58
CA LYS A 155 11.55 -15.34 17.84
C LYS A 155 10.18 -15.88 18.27
N ASN A 156 9.12 -15.14 17.99
CA ASN A 156 7.77 -15.44 18.45
C ASN A 156 6.82 -15.84 17.31
N TRP A 157 7.20 -15.56 16.06
CA TRP A 157 6.36 -15.73 14.88
C TRP A 157 6.98 -16.70 13.89
N ARG A 158 6.13 -17.42 13.15
CA ARG A 158 6.53 -18.42 12.14
C ARG A 158 5.93 -18.07 10.79
N LEU A 159 6.60 -18.49 9.72
CA LEU A 159 6.11 -18.35 8.36
C LEU A 159 5.41 -19.64 7.94
N ILE A 160 4.23 -19.53 7.36
CA ILE A 160 3.48 -20.67 6.82
C ILE A 160 3.31 -20.47 5.33
N LEU A 161 3.86 -21.38 4.54
CA LEU A 161 3.75 -21.36 3.09
C LEU A 161 2.85 -22.51 2.62
N GLN A 162 1.73 -22.16 1.99
CA GLN A 162 0.79 -23.14 1.45
C GLN A 162 1.14 -23.42 -0.01
N VAL A 163 1.46 -24.68 -0.30
CA VAL A 163 1.88 -25.12 -1.63
C VAL A 163 0.94 -26.16 -2.20
N LYS A 164 0.82 -26.18 -3.53
CA LYS A 164 0.13 -27.22 -4.31
C LYS A 164 1.20 -28.01 -5.07
N GLN A 165 1.08 -29.34 -5.10
CA GLN A 165 2.10 -30.23 -5.68
C GLN A 165 2.51 -29.85 -7.12
N ASP A 166 1.55 -29.44 -7.96
CA ASP A 166 1.79 -29.12 -9.38
C ASP A 166 1.74 -27.61 -9.69
N CYS A 167 2.30 -26.78 -8.82
CA CYS A 167 2.31 -25.33 -8.97
C CYS A 167 3.70 -24.82 -9.37
N LEU A 168 3.89 -24.43 -10.64
CA LEU A 168 5.14 -23.88 -11.15
C LEU A 168 5.55 -22.59 -10.42
N LEU A 169 4.59 -21.69 -10.18
CA LEU A 169 4.84 -20.45 -9.43
C LEU A 169 5.30 -20.73 -8.01
N CYS A 170 4.72 -21.74 -7.35
CA CYS A 170 5.08 -22.13 -6.00
C CYS A 170 6.53 -22.63 -5.96
N LYS A 171 6.95 -23.48 -6.91
CA LYS A 171 8.34 -23.94 -7.03
C LYS A 171 9.33 -22.78 -7.23
N ALA A 172 8.96 -21.78 -8.01
CA ALA A 172 9.79 -20.58 -8.22
C ALA A 172 9.85 -19.67 -6.98
N PHE A 173 8.76 -19.60 -6.20
CA PHE A 173 8.66 -18.74 -5.02
C PHE A 173 9.28 -19.37 -3.76
N MET A 174 9.28 -20.70 -3.64
CA MET A 174 9.91 -21.46 -2.54
C MET A 174 11.31 -20.95 -2.15
N PRO A 175 12.30 -20.85 -3.06
CA PRO A 175 13.65 -20.42 -2.69
C PRO A 175 13.71 -18.99 -2.18
N ILE A 176 12.80 -18.11 -2.64
CA ILE A 176 12.72 -16.72 -2.19
C ILE A 176 12.27 -16.68 -0.73
N VAL A 177 11.20 -17.41 -0.40
CA VAL A 177 10.68 -17.50 0.97
C VAL A 177 11.70 -18.17 1.89
N GLN A 178 12.38 -19.21 1.41
CA GLN A 178 13.44 -19.87 2.16
C GLN A 178 14.62 -18.91 2.46
N GLY A 179 15.03 -18.12 1.46
CA GLY A 179 16.09 -17.11 1.63
C GLY A 179 15.71 -16.06 2.67
N PHE A 180 14.46 -15.58 2.63
CA PHE A 180 13.93 -14.66 3.63
C PHE A 180 13.90 -15.28 5.03
N ALA A 181 13.39 -16.52 5.15
CA ALA A 181 13.33 -17.23 6.41
C ALA A 181 14.72 -17.42 7.03
N ASN A 182 15.70 -17.82 6.21
CA ASN A 182 17.08 -18.01 6.63
C ASN A 182 17.75 -16.69 7.05
N LYS A 183 17.57 -15.61 6.29
CA LYS A 183 18.16 -14.29 6.59
C LYS A 183 17.71 -13.74 7.95
N TYR A 184 16.44 -13.94 8.28
CA TYR A 184 15.81 -13.36 9.47
C TYR A 184 15.52 -14.36 10.59
N ALA A 185 15.93 -15.62 10.42
CA ALA A 185 15.74 -16.72 11.36
C ALA A 185 14.25 -17.06 11.64
N PHE A 186 13.36 -16.91 10.66
CA PHE A 186 12.00 -17.41 10.78
C PHE A 186 11.95 -18.92 10.60
N GLN A 187 11.14 -19.59 11.40
CA GLN A 187 10.78 -20.98 11.15
C GLN A 187 9.74 -21.04 10.01
N LEU A 188 10.09 -21.72 8.91
CA LEU A 188 9.21 -21.94 7.77
C LEU A 188 8.46 -23.27 7.91
N LEU A 189 7.14 -23.23 7.75
CA LEU A 189 6.25 -24.39 7.74
C LEU A 189 5.59 -24.52 6.38
N GLU A 190 5.91 -25.59 5.67
CA GLU A 190 5.28 -25.91 4.39
C GLU A 190 4.02 -26.75 4.62
N ARG A 191 2.89 -26.29 4.06
CA ARG A 191 1.62 -27.02 4.12
C ARG A 191 1.14 -27.35 2.72
N LEU A 192 1.14 -28.64 2.38
CA LEU A 192 0.54 -29.14 1.14
C LEU A 192 -0.98 -29.02 1.21
N LYS A 193 -1.57 -28.27 0.27
CA LYS A 193 -3.02 -28.20 0.11
C LYS A 193 -3.50 -29.49 -0.56
N LYS A 194 -4.04 -30.43 0.22
CA LYS A 194 -4.71 -31.63 -0.32
C LYS A 194 -5.91 -31.18 -1.17
N LYS A 195 -6.09 -31.82 -2.34
CA LYS A 195 -7.35 -31.67 -3.11
C LYS A 195 -8.47 -32.28 -2.28
N THR A 196 -9.29 -31.45 -1.65
CA THR A 196 -10.59 -31.90 -1.15
C THR A 196 -11.41 -32.25 -2.40
N LYS A 197 -11.59 -33.55 -2.68
CA LYS A 197 -12.58 -33.98 -3.67
C LYS A 197 -13.94 -33.52 -3.11
N ALA A 198 -14.59 -32.60 -3.81
CA ALA A 198 -16.02 -32.40 -3.65
C ALA A 198 -16.67 -33.68 -4.16
N THR A 199 -17.14 -34.52 -3.24
CA THR A 199 -18.02 -35.63 -3.56
C THR A 199 -19.34 -35.00 -3.99
N GLN A 200 -19.65 -35.14 -5.28
CA GLN A 200 -20.98 -34.88 -5.82
C GLN A 200 -21.66 -36.23 -6.05
#